data_AF-A0A1Y3WX68-F1
#
_entry.id   AF-A0A1Y3WX68-F1
#
_cell.length_a   1.000
_cell.length_b   1.000
_cell.length_c   1.000
_cell.angle_alpha   90.00
_cell.angle_beta   90.00
_cell.angle_gamma   90.00
#
_symmetry.space_group_name_H-M   'P 1'
#
loop_
_entity.id
_entity.type
_entity.pdbx_description
1 polymer ?
#
loop_
_entity_poly.entity_id
_entity_poly.type
_entity_poly.pdbx_seq_one_letter_code
_entity_poly.pdbx_strand_id
1 'polypeptide(L)'
;MEVRLNNIPKLDEYVIRLVVLNERMLGYIYPDKTSFVVALAVESGDCVSLLDAINMRRYVSFDDKVRLATERDFDDFNVCFEGFRNDPMYMYNKGTEPIYLQ
;
A
#
# COMPACT_ATOMS: atom_id res chain seq x y z
N MET A 1 21.93 4.40 14.14
CA MET A 1 21.50 4.48 12.73
C MET A 1 20.27 5.36 12.69
N GLU A 2 20.34 6.53 12.06
CA GLU A 2 19.16 7.34 11.77
C GLU A 2 18.36 6.64 10.65
N VAL A 3 17.14 6.24 10.94
CA VAL A 3 16.19 5.82 9.91
C VAL A 3 15.72 7.10 9.23
N ARG A 4 16.23 7.36 8.01
CA ARG A 4 15.75 8.46 7.17
C ARG A 4 14.40 8.03 6.58
N LEU A 5 13.33 8.54 7.17
CA LEU A 5 11.97 8.31 6.69
C LEU A 5 11.72 9.18 5.44
N ASN A 6 11.21 8.55 4.38
CA ASN A 6 10.77 9.25 3.18
C ASN A 6 9.25 9.36 3.18
N ASN A 7 8.74 10.56 2.94
CA ASN A 7 7.31 10.79 2.81
C ASN A 7 6.89 10.63 1.36
N ILE A 8 5.83 9.87 1.12
CA ILE A 8 5.20 9.78 -0.20
C ILE A 8 4.56 11.14 -0.53
N PRO A 9 4.75 11.69 -1.74
CA PRO A 9 4.17 12.97 -2.13
C PRO A 9 2.65 13.01 -1.92
N LYS A 10 2.16 14.13 -1.39
CA LYS A 10 0.72 14.40 -1.27
C LYS A 10 0.19 14.81 -2.66
N LEU A 11 -0.72 14.02 -3.23
CA LEU A 11 -1.31 14.27 -4.55
C LEU A 11 -2.71 14.92 -4.45
N ASP A 12 -3.58 14.35 -3.62
CA ASP A 12 -4.93 14.82 -3.29
C ASP A 12 -5.17 14.64 -1.78
N GLU A 13 -5.85 15.58 -1.13
CA GLU A 13 -6.00 15.63 0.33
C GLU A 13 -7.04 14.64 0.89
N TYR A 14 -7.85 14.01 0.04
CA TYR A 14 -8.94 13.13 0.48
C TYR A 14 -8.86 11.70 -0.04
N VAL A 15 -7.93 11.41 -0.95
CA VAL A 15 -7.88 10.13 -1.66
C VAL A 15 -6.92 9.14 -0.99
N ILE A 16 -7.44 8.00 -0.57
CA ILE A 16 -6.67 6.88 -0.02
C ILE A 16 -5.97 6.16 -1.18
N ARG A 17 -4.66 5.97 -1.08
CA ARG A 17 -3.88 5.27 -2.12
C ARG A 17 -3.75 3.81 -1.77
N LEU A 18 -4.22 2.92 -2.64
CA LEU A 18 -3.97 1.49 -2.56
C LEU A 18 -2.60 1.21 -3.17
N VAL A 19 -1.74 0.51 -2.43
CA VAL A 19 -0.33 0.37 -2.77
C VAL A 19 0.21 -1.03 -2.51
N VAL A 20 1.26 -1.35 -3.23
CA VAL A 20 2.14 -2.47 -2.96
C VAL A 20 3.49 -1.92 -2.48
N LEU A 21 3.94 -2.41 -1.32
CA LEU A 21 5.24 -2.11 -0.74
C LEU A 21 6.19 -3.28 -0.98
N ASN A 22 7.32 -2.99 -1.63
CA ASN A 22 8.41 -3.92 -1.95
C ASN A 22 7.98 -5.21 -2.66
N GLU A 23 6.84 -5.20 -3.36
CA GLU A 23 6.21 -6.40 -3.96
C GLU A 23 5.83 -7.48 -2.94
N ARG A 24 5.73 -7.15 -1.64
CA ARG A 24 5.50 -8.13 -0.56
C ARG A 24 4.35 -7.81 0.38
N MET A 25 3.85 -6.58 0.33
CA MET A 25 2.76 -6.14 1.19
C MET A 25 1.77 -5.33 0.38
N LEU A 26 0.51 -5.76 0.38
CA LEU A 26 -0.62 -5.00 -0.12
C LEU A 26 -1.18 -4.15 1.03
N GLY A 27 -1.44 -2.88 0.77
CA GLY A 27 -1.93 -1.98 1.80
C GLY A 27 -2.45 -0.67 1.26
N TYR A 28 -2.61 0.30 2.15
CA TYR A 28 -3.06 1.62 1.80
C TYR A 28 -2.35 2.73 2.57
N ILE A 29 -2.37 3.92 2.00
CA ILE A 29 -1.81 5.14 2.57
C ILE A 29 -2.90 6.20 2.66
N TYR A 30 -3.08 6.77 3.86
CA TYR A 30 -3.98 7.89 4.05
C TYR A 30 -3.40 9.19 3.45
N PRO A 31 -4.25 10.11 2.97
CA PRO A 31 -3.80 11.38 2.37
C PRO A 31 -2.89 12.21 3.28
N ASP A 32 -3.18 12.21 4.58
CA ASP A 32 -2.53 12.97 5.64
C ASP A 32 -1.40 12.19 6.33
N LYS A 33 -1.28 10.88 6.10
CA LYS A 33 -0.27 10.01 6.73
C LYS A 33 0.54 9.26 5.70
N THR A 34 1.48 9.96 5.07
CA THR A 34 2.25 9.45 3.93
C THR A 34 3.57 8.76 4.31
N SER A 35 3.89 8.66 5.60
CA SER A 35 5.14 8.06 6.11
C SER A 35 5.06 6.56 6.33
N PHE A 36 3.87 5.94 6.21
CA PHE A 36 3.68 4.51 6.42
C PHE A 36 2.56 3.95 5.56
N VAL A 37 2.66 2.65 5.27
CA VAL A 37 1.62 1.83 4.65
C VAL A 37 0.88 1.09 5.77
N VAL A 38 -0.46 1.08 5.71
CA VAL A 38 -1.29 0.22 6.55
C VAL A 38 -1.57 -1.07 5.77
N ALA A 39 -1.22 -2.22 6.35
CA ALA A 39 -1.35 -3.50 5.67
C ALA A 39 -2.81 -3.94 5.54
N LEU A 40 -3.15 -4.45 4.36
CA LEU A 40 -4.34 -5.27 4.08
C LEU A 40 -3.96 -6.76 4.06
N ALA A 41 -2.80 -7.06 3.46
CA ALA A 41 -2.23 -8.39 3.40
C ALA A 41 -0.70 -8.30 3.27
N VAL A 42 -0.02 -9.37 3.70
CA VAL A 42 1.42 -9.55 3.59
C VAL A 42 1.66 -10.93 2.98
N GLU A 43 2.71 -11.08 2.17
CA GLU A 43 3.08 -12.37 1.58
C GLU A 43 3.16 -13.48 2.64
N SER A 44 2.68 -14.66 2.27
CA SER A 44 2.67 -15.84 3.13
C SER A 44 4.11 -16.33 3.36
N GLY A 45 4.69 -15.99 4.50
CA GLY A 45 6.08 -16.32 4.83
C GLY A 45 6.69 -15.34 5.83
N ASP A 46 6.17 -14.12 5.90
CA ASP A 46 6.42 -13.24 7.03
C ASP A 46 5.62 -13.77 8.23
N CYS A 47 6.32 -14.09 9.32
CA CYS A 47 5.76 -14.64 10.57
C CYS A 47 4.84 -13.63 11.29
N VAL A 48 3.74 -13.25 10.66
CA VAL A 48 2.76 -12.30 11.19
C VAL A 48 1.42 -13.04 11.22
N SER A 49 0.85 -13.18 12.41
CA SER A 49 -0.49 -13.77 12.51
C SER A 49 -1.49 -12.87 11.77
N LEU A 50 -2.58 -13.45 11.25
CA LEU A 50 -3.62 -12.68 10.56
C LEU A 50 -4.15 -11.52 11.45
N LEU A 51 -4.17 -11.71 12.78
CA LEU A 51 -4.54 -10.67 13.75
C LEU A 51 -3.50 -9.54 13.85
N ASP A 52 -2.21 -9.87 13.73
CA ASP A 52 -1.12 -8.89 13.79
C ASP A 52 -0.95 -8.13 12.47
N ALA A 53 -1.37 -8.72 11.35
CA ALA A 53 -1.34 -8.09 10.03
C ALA A 53 -2.40 -6.99 9.88
N ILE A 54 -3.59 -7.20 10.47
CA ILE A 54 -4.68 -6.22 10.48
C ILE A 54 -4.25 -5.03 11.35
N ASN A 55 -4.08 -3.85 10.75
CA ASN A 55 -3.54 -2.62 11.34
C ASN A 55 -2.02 -2.55 11.52
N MET A 56 -1.25 -3.48 10.96
CA MET A 56 0.20 -3.33 10.89
C MET A 56 0.55 -2.06 10.10
N ARG A 57 1.31 -1.16 10.73
CA ARG A 57 1.83 0.06 10.09
C ARG A 57 3.29 -0.16 9.75
N ARG A 58 3.62 -0.14 8.47
CA ARG A 58 4.99 -0.24 7.99
C ARG A 58 5.49 1.13 7.56
N TYR A 59 6.40 1.71 8.34
CA TYR A 59 7.08 2.95 7.97
C TYR A 59 7.87 2.76 6.68
N VAL A 60 7.73 3.73 5.76
CA VAL A 60 8.42 3.74 4.47
C VAL A 60 9.80 4.36 4.64
N SER A 61 10.82 3.56 4.36
CA SER A 61 12.22 3.95 4.32
C SER A 61 12.59 4.51 2.94
N PHE A 62 13.78 5.11 2.83
CA PHE A 62 14.31 5.61 1.56
C PHE A 62 14.49 4.51 0.49
N ASP A 63 14.88 3.30 0.91
CA ASP A 63 15.16 2.19 0.00
C ASP A 63 13.89 1.38 -0.37
N ASP A 64 12.75 1.71 0.24
CA ASP A 64 11.50 1.01 -0.01
C ASP A 64 10.90 1.41 -1.36
N LYS A 65 10.44 0.43 -2.12
CA LYS A 65 9.70 0.63 -3.36
C LYS A 65 8.22 0.61 -3.07
N VAL A 66 7.54 1.72 -3.33
CA VAL A 66 6.09 1.82 -3.19
C VAL A 66 5.48 2.15 -4.54
N ARG A 67 4.59 1.29 -5.02
CA ARG A 67 3.81 1.53 -6.24
C ARG A 67 2.32 1.46 -5.97
N LEU A 68 1.54 2.11 -6.82
CA LEU A 68 0.09 1.91 -6.82
C LEU A 68 -0.23 0.44 -7.10
N ALA A 69 -1.15 -0.11 -6.32
CA ALA A 69 -1.69 -1.45 -6.52
C ALA A 69 -2.57 -1.46 -7.78
N THR A 70 -2.60 -2.60 -8.45
CA THR A 70 -3.54 -2.95 -9.53
C THR A 70 -4.63 -3.87 -8.96
N GLU A 71 -5.71 -4.10 -9.70
CA GLU A 71 -6.72 -5.09 -9.29
C GLU A 71 -6.12 -6.49 -9.16
N ARG A 72 -5.15 -6.84 -10.01
CA ARG A 72 -4.47 -8.14 -9.97
C ARG A 72 -3.70 -8.36 -8.67
N ASP A 73 -3.11 -7.32 -8.09
CA ASP A 73 -2.42 -7.45 -6.81
C ASP A 73 -3.38 -7.92 -5.72
N PHE A 74 -4.66 -7.51 -5.75
CA PHE A 74 -5.64 -8.00 -4.80
C PHE A 74 -5.90 -9.51 -4.95
N ASP A 75 -5.95 -10.01 -6.20
CA ASP A 75 -6.05 -11.44 -6.46
C ASP A 75 -4.81 -12.20 -5.97
N ASP A 76 -3.60 -11.69 -6.26
CA ASP A 76 -2.33 -12.31 -5.90
C ASP A 76 -2.14 -12.39 -4.36
N PHE A 77 -2.62 -11.38 -3.63
CA PHE A 77 -2.63 -11.34 -2.16
C PHE A 77 -3.87 -11.98 -1.52
N ASN A 78 -4.81 -12.52 -2.31
CA ASN A 78 -6.06 -13.12 -1.86
C ASN A 78 -6.94 -12.18 -1.00
N VAL A 79 -7.06 -10.92 -1.43
CA VAL A 79 -7.90 -9.88 -0.83
C VAL A 79 -9.04 -9.53 -1.78
N CYS A 80 -10.27 -9.45 -1.28
CA CYS A 80 -11.41 -9.05 -2.12
C CYS A 80 -11.31 -7.57 -2.53
N PHE A 81 -11.31 -7.30 -3.84
CA PHE A 81 -11.20 -5.94 -4.38
C PHE A 81 -12.54 -5.18 -4.48
N GLU A 82 -13.68 -5.89 -4.48
CA GLU A 82 -14.99 -5.31 -4.84
C GLU A 82 -15.39 -4.09 -3.98
N GLY A 83 -14.97 -4.03 -2.71
CA GLY A 83 -15.23 -2.90 -1.84
C GLY A 83 -14.50 -1.59 -2.21
N PHE A 84 -13.49 -1.65 -3.07
CA PHE A 84 -12.69 -0.50 -3.52
C PHE A 84 -13.04 -0.07 -4.95
N ARG A 85 -13.71 -0.94 -5.71
CA ARG A 85 -13.96 -0.77 -7.14
C ARG A 85 -14.90 0.41 -7.37
N ASN A 86 -14.50 1.32 -8.26
CA ASN A 86 -15.27 2.51 -8.67
C ASN A 86 -15.64 3.49 -7.54
N ASP A 87 -15.00 3.38 -6.37
CA ASP A 87 -15.19 4.33 -5.28
C ASP A 87 -14.18 5.49 -5.42
N PRO A 88 -14.64 6.76 -5.54
CA PRO A 88 -13.76 7.92 -5.66
C PRO A 88 -12.85 8.15 -4.45
N MET A 89 -13.11 7.50 -3.32
CA MET A 89 -12.27 7.54 -2.12
C MET A 89 -10.91 6.84 -2.33
N TYR A 90 -10.79 5.94 -3.31
CA TYR A 90 -9.60 5.12 -3.52
C TYR A 90 -8.92 5.42 -4.86
N MET A 91 -7.59 5.56 -4.82
CA MET A 91 -6.73 5.59 -6.00
C MET A 91 -5.90 4.32 -6.09
N TYR A 92 -5.92 3.71 -7.27
CA TYR A 92 -5.15 2.53 -7.65
C TYR A 92 -4.76 2.63 -9.13
N ASN A 93 -3.82 1.81 -9.55
CA ASN A 93 -3.36 1.74 -10.92
C ASN A 93 -4.35 0.95 -11.78
N LYS A 94 -4.93 1.62 -12.79
CA LYS A 94 -5.83 1.01 -13.78
C LYS A 94 -5.10 0.48 -15.03
N GLY A 95 -3.80 0.77 -15.14
CA GLY A 95 -2.95 0.32 -16.25
C GLY A 95 -2.15 -0.94 -15.91
N THR A 96 -1.29 -1.34 -16.82
CA THR A 96 -0.41 -2.52 -16.70
C THR A 96 1.00 -2.17 -16.24
N GLU A 97 1.45 -0.95 -16.49
CA GLU A 97 2.80 -0.50 -16.11
C GLU A 97 2.83 -0.03 -14.65
N PRO A 98 3.88 -0.37 -13.87
CA PRO A 98 4.02 0.08 -12.49
C PRO A 98 4.09 1.60 -12.37
N ILE A 99 3.31 2.18 -11.45
CA ILE A 99 3.39 3.59 -11.08
C ILE A 99 3.99 3.70 -9.69
N TYR A 100 5.29 4.00 -9.63
CA TYR A 100 6.00 4.21 -8.37
C TYR A 100 5.70 5.60 -7.79
N LEU A 101 5.58 5.65 -6.46
CA LEU A 101 5.32 6.88 -5.73
C LEU A 101 6.61 7.54 -5.20
N GLN A 102 7.75 6.85 -5.31
CA GLN A 102 9.10 7.26 -4.92
C GLN A 102 10.13 6.60 -5.83
#